data_AF-A0A2H0VCR8-F1
#
_entry.id   AF-A0A2H0VCR8-F1
#
_cell.length_a   1.000
_cell.length_b   1.000
_cell.length_c   1.000
_cell.angle_alpha   90.00
_cell.angle_beta   90.00
_cell.angle_gamma   90.00
#
_symmetry.space_group_name_H-M   'P 1'
#
loop_
_entity.id
_entity.type
_entity.pdbx_description
1 polymer ?
#
loop_
_entity_poly.entity_id
_entity_poly.type
_entity_poly.pdbx_seq_one_letter_code
_entity_poly.pdbx_strand_id
1 'polypeptide(L)'
;MGIASAEVNAVTPSTNDINRINSWAHVDQVSMGVGETDLEFISTRNFYSCFEYRTDGDTSQVIAENGGVNYNIDITDGLYPYFCQNNNSRIETIIANEYVEVRMVFGAERDERFDWTRFDVEVPDVPQSKDECKKGGWMTFINLEFKNQGQCVSYVQSNEKAGKRN
;
A
#
# COMPACT_ATOMS: atom_id res chain seq x y z
N MET A 1 -5.39 7.17 -21.39
CA MET A 1 -4.78 7.23 -20.04
C MET A 1 -3.65 6.22 -20.03
N GLY A 2 -2.40 6.68 -19.97
CA GLY A 2 -1.26 5.78 -19.89
C GLY A 2 -1.13 5.30 -18.46
N ILE A 3 -1.19 3.99 -18.25
CA ILE A 3 -0.81 3.37 -16.98
C ILE A 3 0.70 3.56 -16.90
N ALA A 4 1.19 4.31 -15.92
CA ALA A 4 2.62 4.39 -15.65
C ALA A 4 3.05 2.99 -15.22
N SER A 5 3.68 2.25 -16.13
CA SER A 5 4.30 0.96 -15.82
C SER A 5 5.56 1.25 -15.01
N ALA A 6 5.78 0.53 -13.90
CA ALA A 6 6.97 0.71 -13.09
C ALA A 6 8.23 0.61 -13.96
N GLU A 7 9.17 1.55 -13.82
CA GLU A 7 10.35 1.59 -14.69
C GLU A 7 11.33 0.45 -14.35
N VAL A 8 11.65 -0.38 -15.34
CA VAL A 8 12.70 -1.40 -15.20
C VAL A 8 14.08 -0.75 -15.29
N ASN A 9 15.00 -1.19 -14.43
CA ASN A 9 16.40 -0.72 -14.42
C ASN A 9 17.35 -1.85 -14.01
N ALA A 10 18.65 -1.55 -13.84
CA ALA A 10 19.66 -2.57 -13.53
C ALA A 10 19.50 -3.20 -12.12
N VAL A 11 18.82 -2.52 -11.19
CA VAL A 11 18.55 -2.97 -9.82
C VAL A 11 17.21 -3.73 -9.74
N THR A 12 16.20 -3.21 -10.44
CA THR A 12 14.85 -3.80 -10.58
C THR A 12 14.57 -4.11 -12.05
N PRO A 13 15.10 -5.24 -12.57
CA PRO A 13 15.01 -5.59 -13.99
C PRO A 13 13.62 -6.08 -14.42
N SER A 14 12.67 -6.18 -13.50
CA SER A 14 11.29 -6.62 -13.77
C SER A 14 10.26 -5.71 -13.12
N THR A 15 8.99 -6.02 -13.36
CA THR A 15 7.82 -5.43 -12.69
C THR A 15 6.97 -6.53 -12.07
N ASN A 16 6.09 -6.19 -11.12
CA ASN A 16 5.13 -7.16 -10.57
C ASN A 16 4.30 -7.84 -11.69
N ASP A 17 3.90 -7.07 -12.71
CA ASP A 17 3.14 -7.58 -13.85
C ASP A 17 3.95 -8.55 -14.72
N ILE A 18 5.21 -8.22 -15.02
CA ILE A 18 6.09 -9.12 -15.79
C ILE A 18 6.29 -10.42 -15.01
N ASN A 19 6.52 -10.33 -13.70
CA ASN A 19 6.68 -11.52 -12.86
C ASN A 19 5.43 -12.39 -12.89
N ARG A 20 4.25 -11.79 -12.74
CA ARG A 20 2.97 -12.51 -12.82
C ARG A 20 2.80 -13.22 -14.16
N ILE A 21 3.08 -12.54 -15.28
CA ILE A 21 3.02 -13.14 -16.62
C ILE A 21 3.99 -14.32 -16.76
N ASN A 22 5.18 -14.20 -16.19
CA ASN A 22 6.22 -15.23 -16.25
C ASN A 22 6.07 -16.34 -15.18
N SER A 23 5.03 -16.28 -14.35
CA SER A 23 4.84 -17.18 -13.19
C SER A 23 6.04 -17.16 -12.22
N TRP A 24 6.63 -15.99 -12.02
CA TRP A 24 7.68 -15.69 -11.04
C TRP A 24 7.09 -15.16 -9.74
N ALA A 25 7.92 -14.81 -8.76
CA ALA A 25 7.45 -14.26 -7.51
C ALA A 25 6.75 -12.89 -7.70
N HIS A 26 5.51 -12.76 -7.25
CA HIS A 26 4.68 -11.57 -7.49
C HIS A 26 3.68 -11.37 -6.35
N VAL A 27 2.91 -10.29 -6.46
CA VAL A 27 1.87 -9.91 -5.51
C VAL A 27 0.57 -9.72 -6.28
N ASP A 28 -0.50 -10.34 -5.79
CA ASP A 28 -1.84 -10.15 -6.30
C ASP A 28 -2.71 -9.43 -5.26
N GLN A 29 -3.56 -8.51 -5.72
CA GLN A 29 -4.61 -7.92 -4.89
C GLN A 29 -5.83 -8.82 -4.93
N VAL A 30 -6.13 -9.47 -3.81
CA VAL A 30 -7.22 -10.45 -3.70
C VAL A 30 -8.54 -9.76 -3.36
N SER A 31 -8.48 -8.74 -2.52
CA SER A 31 -9.63 -7.94 -2.13
C SER A 31 -9.22 -6.49 -1.84
N MET A 32 -10.19 -5.59 -1.94
CA MET A 32 -10.05 -4.18 -1.61
C MET A 32 -11.26 -3.78 -0.77
N GLY A 33 -11.00 -3.08 0.34
CA GLY A 33 -12.01 -2.59 1.27
C GLY A 33 -11.71 -1.16 1.70
N VAL A 34 -12.56 -0.63 2.58
CA VAL A 34 -12.43 0.76 3.04
C VAL A 34 -11.26 0.88 4.01
N GLY A 35 -10.20 1.58 3.58
CA GLY A 35 -8.98 1.75 4.36
C GLY A 35 -8.11 0.49 4.46
N GLU A 36 -8.36 -0.52 3.64
CA GLU A 36 -7.62 -1.78 3.67
C GLU A 36 -7.60 -2.51 2.32
N THR A 37 -6.63 -3.40 2.14
CA THR A 37 -6.57 -4.33 1.01
C THR A 37 -5.93 -5.64 1.43
N ASP A 38 -6.45 -6.76 0.90
CA ASP A 38 -5.82 -8.06 1.02
C ASP A 38 -4.85 -8.29 -0.14
N LEU A 39 -3.57 -8.46 0.17
CA LEU A 39 -2.54 -8.78 -0.81
C LEU A 39 -2.03 -10.21 -0.60
N GLU A 40 -1.99 -10.99 -1.68
CA GLU A 40 -1.35 -12.30 -1.72
C GLU A 40 0.10 -12.16 -2.19
N PHE A 41 1.04 -12.49 -1.31
CA PHE A 41 2.46 -12.54 -1.60
C PHE A 41 2.82 -13.94 -2.07
N ILE A 42 3.31 -14.09 -3.30
CA ILE A 42 3.46 -15.39 -3.97
C ILE A 42 4.93 -15.62 -4.33
N SER A 43 5.52 -16.71 -3.82
CA SER A 43 6.80 -17.23 -4.31
C SER A 43 6.59 -18.57 -4.99
N THR A 44 6.98 -18.69 -6.26
CA THR A 44 6.71 -19.88 -7.08
C THR A 44 7.85 -20.90 -7.09
N ARG A 45 8.96 -20.62 -6.39
CA ARG A 45 10.21 -21.36 -6.49
C ARG A 45 10.83 -21.57 -5.11
N ASN A 46 11.72 -22.56 -4.98
CA ASN A 46 12.32 -23.01 -3.70
C ASN A 46 13.44 -22.09 -3.18
N PHE A 47 13.23 -20.79 -3.23
CA PHE A 47 14.13 -19.79 -2.67
C PHE A 47 13.32 -18.62 -2.09
N TYR A 48 13.96 -17.82 -1.23
CA TYR A 48 13.27 -16.70 -0.60
C TYR A 48 13.04 -15.54 -1.56
N SER A 49 11.78 -15.11 -1.65
CA SER A 49 11.30 -13.89 -2.28
C SER A 49 10.75 -12.99 -1.17
N CYS A 50 11.38 -11.84 -0.92
CA CYS A 50 11.00 -10.97 0.19
C CYS A 50 10.39 -9.66 -0.33
N PHE A 51 9.11 -9.49 0.00
CA PHE A 51 8.29 -8.38 -0.45
C PHE A 51 8.23 -7.32 0.64
N GLU A 52 8.82 -6.17 0.37
CA GLU A 52 8.70 -4.98 1.22
C GLU A 52 7.43 -4.23 0.89
N TYR A 53 6.76 -3.67 1.90
CA TYR A 53 5.60 -2.82 1.69
C TYR A 53 5.67 -1.53 2.52
N ARG A 54 4.99 -0.50 2.03
CA ARG A 54 4.69 0.73 2.78
C ARG A 54 3.31 1.25 2.40
N THR A 55 2.75 2.11 3.23
CA THR A 55 1.39 2.64 3.07
C THR A 55 1.45 4.13 2.79
N ASP A 56 0.67 4.61 1.83
CA ASP A 56 0.50 6.06 1.55
C ASP A 56 1.83 6.81 1.30
N GLY A 57 2.85 6.11 0.80
CA GLY A 57 4.19 6.68 0.61
C GLY A 57 4.91 7.06 1.91
N ASP A 58 4.50 6.53 3.06
CA ASP A 58 5.06 6.85 4.36
C ASP A 58 6.49 6.30 4.52
N THR A 59 7.47 7.19 4.32
CA THR A 59 8.89 6.87 4.47
C THR A 59 9.32 6.68 5.93
N SER A 60 8.49 7.03 6.92
CA SER A 60 8.80 6.82 8.34
C SER A 60 8.62 5.37 8.79
N GLN A 61 8.01 4.52 7.96
CA GLN A 61 7.81 3.09 8.24
C GLN A 61 9.09 2.25 8.16
N VAL A 62 10.24 2.85 7.83
CA VAL A 62 11.54 2.16 7.86
C VAL A 62 11.75 1.50 9.23
N ILE A 63 12.01 0.19 9.22
CA ILE A 63 12.16 -0.61 10.43
C ILE A 63 13.61 -0.56 10.94
N ALA A 64 13.80 -0.71 12.25
CA ALA A 64 15.15 -0.70 12.86
C ALA A 64 16.00 -1.94 12.54
N GLU A 65 15.39 -2.97 11.91
CA GLU A 65 16.10 -4.16 11.48
C GLU A 65 17.24 -3.78 10.51
N ASN A 66 18.37 -4.48 10.63
CA ASN A 66 19.59 -4.18 9.87
C ASN A 66 20.00 -2.68 9.97
N GLY A 67 19.65 -2.02 11.08
CA GLY A 67 19.90 -0.59 11.28
C GLY A 67 19.11 0.33 10.35
N GLY A 68 17.99 -0.14 9.80
CA GLY A 68 17.22 0.57 8.77
C GLY A 68 17.81 0.47 7.36
N VAL A 69 18.88 -0.31 7.18
CA VAL A 69 19.54 -0.47 5.88
C VAL A 69 18.93 -1.65 5.14
N ASN A 70 18.63 -1.48 3.86
CA ASN A 70 18.11 -2.57 3.04
C ASN A 70 19.14 -3.70 2.86
N TYR A 71 18.68 -4.95 2.76
CA TYR A 71 19.54 -6.09 2.47
C TYR A 71 20.14 -6.06 1.06
N ASN A 72 19.51 -5.32 0.14
CA ASN A 72 20.09 -4.96 -1.14
C ASN A 72 20.78 -3.59 -1.04
N ILE A 73 22.12 -3.58 -1.11
CA ILE A 73 22.94 -2.37 -0.95
C ILE A 73 22.73 -1.32 -2.06
N ASP A 74 22.14 -1.70 -3.19
CA ASP A 74 21.77 -0.77 -4.27
C ASP A 74 20.51 0.04 -3.91
N ILE A 75 19.82 -0.32 -2.83
CA ILE A 75 18.61 0.34 -2.33
C ILE A 75 18.95 1.17 -1.09
N THR A 76 18.81 2.49 -1.21
CA THR A 76 19.28 3.44 -0.20
C THR A 76 18.17 4.16 0.55
N ASP A 77 16.90 3.88 0.24
CA ASP A 77 15.73 4.52 0.87
C ASP A 77 15.28 3.86 2.17
N GLY A 78 15.92 2.74 2.54
CA GLY A 78 15.74 2.06 3.81
C GLY A 78 15.18 0.65 3.66
N LEU A 79 15.04 -0.03 4.81
CA LEU A 79 14.36 -1.31 4.92
C LEU A 79 12.95 -1.08 5.45
N TYR A 80 11.95 -1.44 4.66
CA TYR A 80 10.53 -1.35 5.04
C TYR A 80 10.03 -2.68 5.63
N PRO A 81 8.85 -2.71 6.29
CA PRO A 81 8.22 -3.97 6.70
C PRO A 81 8.10 -4.92 5.52
N TYR A 82 8.31 -6.21 5.75
CA TYR A 82 8.36 -7.17 4.65
C TYR A 82 7.84 -8.56 5.02
N PHE A 83 7.45 -9.31 4.00
CA PHE A 83 7.11 -10.72 4.10
C PHE A 83 7.97 -11.54 3.15
N CYS A 84 8.64 -12.57 3.67
CA CYS A 84 9.39 -13.51 2.84
C CYS A 84 8.59 -14.79 2.61
N GLN A 85 8.48 -15.20 1.35
CA GLN A 85 7.87 -16.45 0.92
C GLN A 85 8.91 -17.36 0.25
N ASN A 86 8.67 -18.67 0.28
CA ASN A 86 9.51 -19.69 -0.33
C ASN A 86 8.63 -20.86 -0.80
N ASN A 87 8.42 -20.95 -2.11
CA ASN A 87 7.56 -21.94 -2.76
C ASN A 87 6.18 -22.07 -2.08
N ASN A 88 5.61 -20.94 -1.72
CA ASN A 88 4.33 -20.82 -1.06
C ASN A 88 3.74 -19.43 -1.31
N SER A 89 2.49 -19.23 -0.87
CA SER A 89 1.86 -17.92 -0.83
C SER A 89 1.28 -17.61 0.55
N ARG A 90 1.06 -16.33 0.81
CA ARG A 90 0.47 -15.81 2.05
C ARG A 90 -0.39 -14.59 1.73
N ILE A 91 -1.61 -14.56 2.26
CA ILE A 91 -2.50 -13.39 2.17
C ILE A 91 -2.35 -12.58 3.45
N GLU A 92 -2.20 -11.25 3.31
CA GLU A 92 -2.23 -10.32 4.44
C GLU A 92 -3.15 -9.14 4.14
N THR A 93 -3.93 -8.76 5.15
CA THR A 93 -4.70 -7.51 5.15
C THR A 93 -3.78 -6.38 5.57
N ILE A 94 -3.63 -5.36 4.72
CA ILE A 94 -2.83 -4.16 5.01
C ILE A 94 -3.76 -2.96 5.06
N ILE A 95 -3.66 -2.21 6.15
CA ILE A 95 -4.43 -0.98 6.39
C ILE A 95 -3.66 0.20 5.78
N ALA A 96 -4.32 1.01 4.97
CA ALA A 96 -3.78 2.23 4.37
C ALA A 96 -4.89 3.28 4.19
N ASN A 97 -4.54 4.55 4.02
CA ASN A 97 -5.55 5.59 3.78
C ASN A 97 -5.98 5.65 2.31
N GLU A 98 -5.03 5.53 1.40
CA GLU A 98 -5.23 5.65 -0.05
C GLU A 98 -4.66 4.47 -0.82
N TYR A 99 -3.47 3.96 -0.43
CA TYR A 99 -2.84 2.86 -1.14
C TYR A 99 -1.72 2.17 -0.34
N VAL A 100 -1.42 0.94 -0.76
CA VAL A 100 -0.23 0.18 -0.36
C VAL A 100 0.72 0.11 -1.55
N GLU A 101 2.02 0.30 -1.32
CA GLU A 101 3.04 0.02 -2.33
C GLU A 101 3.86 -1.18 -1.88
N VAL A 102 4.16 -2.09 -2.82
CA VAL A 102 5.00 -3.26 -2.58
C VAL A 102 6.13 -3.33 -3.57
N ARG A 103 7.33 -3.71 -3.13
CA ARG A 103 8.47 -4.01 -3.98
C ARG A 103 9.11 -5.33 -3.58
N MET A 104 9.93 -5.89 -4.45
CA MET A 104 10.76 -7.05 -4.15
C MET A 104 12.18 -6.79 -4.65
N VAL A 105 13.05 -6.34 -3.76
CA VAL A 105 14.44 -5.94 -4.10
C VAL A 105 15.49 -6.78 -3.39
N PHE A 106 15.09 -7.65 -2.47
CA PHE A 106 15.96 -8.64 -1.83
C PHE A 106 15.29 -10.01 -1.72
N GLY A 107 16.12 -11.03 -1.53
CA GLY A 107 15.79 -12.42 -1.81
C GLY A 107 16.92 -13.06 -2.60
N ALA A 108 16.75 -14.34 -2.95
CA ALA A 108 17.80 -15.08 -3.65
C ALA A 108 17.96 -14.62 -5.11
N GLU A 109 16.86 -14.42 -5.82
CA GLU A 109 16.89 -14.06 -7.25
C GLU A 109 16.96 -12.55 -7.50
N ARG A 110 17.56 -12.21 -8.64
CA ARG A 110 17.82 -10.82 -9.03
C ARG A 110 17.02 -10.37 -10.25
N ASP A 111 16.77 -11.27 -11.18
CA ASP A 111 16.00 -11.05 -12.41
C ASP A 111 14.51 -10.86 -12.14
N GLU A 112 14.00 -11.38 -11.03
CA GLU A 112 12.62 -11.18 -10.59
C GLU A 112 12.44 -9.87 -9.80
N ARG A 113 13.49 -9.10 -9.51
CA ARG A 113 13.33 -7.89 -8.66
C ARG A 113 12.51 -6.81 -9.35
N PHE A 114 11.58 -6.24 -8.61
CA PHE A 114 10.72 -5.14 -9.07
C PHE A 114 10.62 -4.03 -8.03
N ASP A 115 10.42 -2.81 -8.50
CA ASP A 115 10.25 -1.63 -7.66
C ASP A 115 8.78 -1.43 -7.24
N TRP A 116 8.52 -0.40 -6.43
CA TRP A 116 7.22 -0.07 -5.88
C TRP A 116 6.07 -0.21 -6.89
N THR A 117 5.18 -1.15 -6.61
CA THR A 117 3.92 -1.40 -7.30
C THR A 117 2.78 -0.99 -6.38
N ARG A 118 1.90 -0.12 -6.87
CA ARG A 118 0.79 0.45 -6.10
C ARG A 118 -0.45 -0.44 -6.17
N PHE A 119 -1.09 -0.61 -5.02
CA PHE A 119 -2.37 -1.26 -4.82
C PHE A 119 -3.29 -0.30 -4.07
N ASP A 120 -4.39 0.13 -4.71
CA ASP A 120 -5.32 1.08 -4.11
C ASP A 120 -6.16 0.43 -3.01
N VAL A 121 -6.61 1.25 -2.05
CA VAL A 121 -7.69 0.89 -1.11
C VAL A 121 -8.94 1.70 -1.44
N GLU A 122 -10.12 1.25 -1.00
CA GLU A 122 -11.29 2.11 -1.06
C GLU A 122 -11.11 3.24 -0.02
N VAL A 123 -11.13 4.48 -0.49
CA VAL A 123 -11.16 5.62 0.43
C VAL A 123 -12.56 5.71 1.07
N PRO A 124 -12.67 5.94 2.39
CA PRO A 124 -13.96 6.14 3.01
C PRO A 124 -14.65 7.33 2.35
N ASP A 125 -15.93 7.17 2.01
CA ASP A 125 -16.76 8.32 1.62
C ASP A 125 -16.81 9.28 2.81
N VAL A 126 -16.23 10.47 2.65
CA VAL A 126 -16.14 11.48 3.71
C VAL A 126 -16.93 12.72 3.32
N PRO A 127 -17.66 13.33 4.27
CA PRO A 127 -18.42 14.55 4.00
C PRO A 127 -17.45 15.66 3.57
N GLN A 128 -17.67 16.21 2.38
CA GLN A 128 -16.89 17.32 1.83
C GLN A 128 -17.42 18.67 2.29
N SER A 129 -18.68 18.70 2.72
CA SER A 129 -19.35 19.92 3.15
C SER A 129 -20.18 19.70 4.41
N LYS A 130 -20.35 20.77 5.18
CA LYS A 130 -21.23 20.76 6.35
C LYS A 130 -22.68 20.48 5.96
N ASP A 131 -23.04 20.73 4.71
CA ASP A 131 -24.39 20.53 4.20
C ASP A 131 -24.69 19.06 3.95
N GLU A 132 -23.71 18.27 3.49
CA GLU A 132 -23.82 16.81 3.39
C GLU A 132 -24.07 16.14 4.75
N CYS A 133 -23.55 16.71 5.84
CA CYS A 133 -23.83 16.20 7.18
C CYS A 133 -25.28 16.44 7.65
N LYS A 134 -25.99 17.43 7.08
CA LYS A 134 -27.29 17.88 7.58
C LYS A 134 -28.43 16.96 7.14
N LYS A 135 -29.57 17.07 7.82
CA LYS A 135 -30.84 16.40 7.45
C LYS A 135 -30.71 14.88 7.33
N GLY A 136 -29.87 14.26 8.16
CA GLY A 136 -29.63 12.82 8.16
C GLY A 136 -28.53 12.34 7.21
N GLY A 137 -27.94 13.22 6.40
CA GLY A 137 -26.82 12.83 5.52
C GLY A 137 -25.59 12.34 6.27
N TRP A 138 -25.37 12.75 7.54
CA TRP A 138 -24.32 12.17 8.38
C TRP A 138 -24.41 10.64 8.57
N MET A 139 -25.59 10.04 8.38
CA MET A 139 -25.79 8.59 8.50
C MET A 139 -25.33 7.82 7.26
N THR A 140 -25.09 8.49 6.12
CA THR A 140 -24.62 7.82 4.90
C THR A 140 -23.14 7.52 4.95
N PHE A 141 -22.38 8.27 5.76
CA PHE A 141 -20.95 8.08 5.99
C PHE A 141 -20.71 7.01 7.07
N ILE A 142 -21.22 5.80 6.83
CA ILE A 142 -21.21 4.69 7.80
C ILE A 142 -19.80 4.29 8.24
N ASN A 143 -18.80 4.48 7.37
CA ASN A 143 -17.40 4.14 7.62
C ASN A 143 -16.71 5.11 8.60
N LEU A 144 -17.32 6.28 8.89
CA LEU A 144 -16.75 7.29 9.79
C LEU A 144 -17.42 7.31 11.18
N GLU A 145 -18.39 6.42 11.41
CA GLU A 145 -19.06 6.20 12.70
C GLU A 145 -19.51 7.49 13.42
N PHE A 146 -20.04 8.47 12.68
CA PHE A 146 -20.55 9.68 13.31
C PHE A 146 -21.72 9.34 14.23
N LYS A 147 -21.66 9.74 15.50
CA LYS A 147 -22.72 9.50 16.48
C LYS A 147 -23.93 10.42 16.30
N ASN A 148 -23.73 11.56 15.64
CA ASN A 148 -24.75 12.55 15.35
C ASN A 148 -24.27 13.55 14.29
N GLN A 149 -25.23 14.34 13.77
CA GLN A 149 -24.98 15.42 12.82
C GLN A 149 -23.87 16.40 13.30
N GLY A 150 -23.83 16.73 14.59
CA GLY A 150 -22.85 17.66 15.15
C GLY A 150 -21.42 17.15 15.02
N GLN A 151 -21.20 15.85 15.22
CA GLN A 151 -19.90 15.21 15.05
C GLN A 151 -19.44 15.26 13.60
N CYS A 152 -20.33 14.94 12.65
CA CYS A 152 -20.04 15.04 11.21
C CYS A 152 -19.65 16.48 10.81
N VAL A 153 -20.46 17.48 11.22
CA VAL A 153 -20.16 18.89 10.91
C VAL A 153 -18.83 19.34 11.52
N SER A 154 -18.51 18.87 12.73
CA SER A 154 -17.24 19.19 13.41
C SER A 154 -16.04 18.56 12.72
N TYR A 155 -16.20 17.34 12.18
CA TYR A 155 -15.19 16.67 11.37
C TYR A 155 -14.87 17.48 10.10
N VAL A 156 -15.88 17.87 9.32
CA VAL A 156 -15.70 18.72 8.13
C VAL A 156 -14.99 20.03 8.48
N GLN A 157 -15.44 20.70 9.55
CA GLN A 157 -14.81 21.94 10.03
C GLN A 157 -13.35 21.79 10.42
N SER A 158 -12.97 20.64 10.96
CA SER A 158 -11.60 20.36 11.39
C SER A 158 -10.71 20.08 10.17
N ASN A 159 -11.22 19.32 9.20
CA ASN A 159 -10.50 19.02 7.96
C ASN A 159 -10.37 20.24 7.02
N GLU A 160 -11.40 21.10 6.92
CA GLU A 160 -11.32 22.40 6.23
C GLU A 160 -10.18 23.29 6.76
N LYS A 161 -9.84 23.15 8.05
CA LYS A 161 -8.76 23.91 8.70
C LYS A 161 -7.40 23.24 8.56
N ALA A 162 -7.35 21.90 8.51
CA ALA A 162 -6.11 21.15 8.33
C ALA A 162 -5.49 21.40 6.96
N GLY A 163 -6.29 21.48 5.88
CA GLY A 163 -5.84 21.84 4.53
C GLY A 163 -5.51 23.33 4.33
N LYS A 164 -5.62 24.17 5.37
CA LYS A 164 -5.31 25.62 5.35
C LYS A 164 -4.12 26.00 6.23
N ARG A 165 -3.26 25.05 6.58
CA ARG A 165 -1.93 25.38 7.12
C ARG A 165 -0.99 25.65 5.95
N ASN A 166 -0.74 26.96 5.76
CA ASN A 166 0.13 27.58 4.76
C ASN A 166 1.47 26.87 4.57
#